data_AF-K0B557-F1
#
_entry.id   AF-K0B557-F1
#
_cell.length_a   1.000
_cell.length_b   1.000
_cell.length_c   1.000
_cell.angle_alpha   90.00
_cell.angle_beta   90.00
_cell.angle_gamma   90.00
#
_symmetry.space_group_name_H-M   'P 1'
#
loop_
_entity.id
_entity.type
_entity.pdbx_description
1 polymer ?
#
loop_
_entity_poly.entity_id
_entity_poly.type
_entity_poly.pdbx_seq_one_letter_code
_entity_poly.pdbx_strand_id
1 'polypeptide(L)'
;MRPIIPLIIVFVVAITVGMLGVSNYDAYVAERDQRNLQLAVEDCKNLFVQGTEQEECITKSLDAFGTDYQKAQWQNRDLSP
;
A
#
# COMPACT_ATOMS: atom_id res chain seq x y z
N MET A 1 -22.56 34.68 28.93
CA MET A 1 -21.71 33.48 29.08
C MET A 1 -21.52 32.88 27.70
N ARG A 2 -20.27 32.77 27.21
CA ARG A 2 -20.00 32.19 25.87
C ARG A 2 -20.20 30.66 25.93
N PRO A 3 -20.81 30.03 24.92
CA PRO A 3 -21.02 28.58 24.89
C PRO A 3 -19.71 27.86 24.57
N ILE A 4 -18.77 27.86 25.52
CA ILE A 4 -17.43 27.26 25.38
C ILE A 4 -17.50 25.73 25.47
N ILE A 5 -18.36 25.20 26.34
CA ILE A 5 -18.55 23.77 26.57
C ILE A 5 -18.97 23.01 25.29
N PRO A 6 -20.02 23.42 24.54
CA PRO A 6 -20.39 22.71 23.31
C PRO A 6 -19.32 22.82 22.21
N LEU A 7 -18.57 23.92 22.16
CA LEU A 7 -17.47 24.10 21.21
C LEU A 7 -16.34 23.10 21.44
N ILE A 8 -15.97 22.87 22.71
CA ILE A 8 -14.95 21.88 23.09
C ILE A 8 -15.41 20.47 22.69
N ILE A 9 -16.68 20.13 22.91
CA ILE A 9 -17.22 18.82 22.55
C ILE A 9 -17.12 18.58 21.04
N VAL A 10 -17.55 19.56 20.22
CA VAL A 10 -17.47 19.45 18.75
C VAL A 10 -16.02 19.30 18.28
N PHE A 11 -15.10 20.03 18.89
CA PHE A 11 -13.68 19.95 18.57
C PHE A 11 -13.08 18.56 18.85
N VAL A 12 -13.38 17.99 20.03
CA VAL A 12 -12.92 16.66 20.41
C VAL A 12 -13.47 15.59 19.47
N VAL A 13 -14.76 15.65 19.12
CA VAL A 13 -15.41 14.71 18.19
C VAL A 13 -14.79 14.79 16.80
N ALA A 14 -14.52 15.99 16.28
CA ALA A 14 -13.89 16.16 14.98
C ALA A 14 -12.49 15.52 14.91
N ILE A 15 -11.69 15.66 15.97
CA ILE A 15 -10.37 15.04 16.07
C ILE A 15 -10.49 13.50 16.09
N THR A 16 -11.43 12.95 16.87
CA THR A 16 -11.59 11.49 16.97
C THR A 16 -12.02 10.87 15.65
N VAL A 17 -12.99 11.49 14.96
CA VAL A 17 -13.43 11.05 13.63
C VAL A 17 -12.31 11.16 12.59
N GLY A 18 -11.52 12.25 12.64
CA GLY A 18 -10.37 12.43 11.76
C GLY A 18 -9.31 11.33 11.92
N MET A 19 -8.95 10.98 13.15
CA MET A 19 -7.99 9.91 13.43
C MET A 19 -8.50 8.52 12.99
N LEU A 20 -9.76 8.20 13.29
CA LEU A 20 -10.38 6.92 12.88
C LEU A 20 -10.50 6.80 11.36
N GLY A 21 -10.78 7.90 10.66
CA GLY A 21 -10.86 7.92 9.21
C GLY A 21 -9.51 7.61 8.54
N VAL A 22 -8.42 8.22 9.01
CA VAL A 22 -7.07 8.01 8.45
C VAL A 22 -6.59 6.58 8.70
N SER A 23 -6.75 6.07 9.93
CA SER A 23 -6.29 4.71 10.27
C SER A 23 -6.96 3.61 9.45
N ASN A 24 -8.26 3.75 9.15
CA ASN A 24 -8.97 2.77 8.34
C ASN A 24 -8.63 2.89 6.85
N TYR A 25 -8.35 4.11 6.38
CA TYR A 25 -7.94 4.35 5.01
C TYR A 25 -6.58 3.71 4.70
N ASP A 26 -5.59 3.91 5.56
CA ASP A 26 -4.25 3.37 5.36
C ASP A 26 -4.23 1.83 5.37
N ALA A 27 -5.00 1.21 6.27
CA ALA A 27 -5.16 -0.24 6.32
C ALA A 27 -5.81 -0.80 5.03
N TYR A 28 -6.86 -0.14 4.56
CA TYR A 28 -7.56 -0.54 3.33
C TYR A 28 -6.67 -0.39 2.09
N VAL A 29 -5.90 0.70 2.00
CA VAL A 29 -4.96 0.92 0.88
C VAL A 29 -3.87 -0.15 0.88
N ALA A 30 -3.30 -0.48 2.05
CA ALA A 30 -2.28 -1.52 2.16
C ALA A 30 -2.79 -2.90 1.72
N GLU A 31 -3.99 -3.30 2.16
CA GLU A 31 -4.59 -4.58 1.76
C GLU A 31 -4.89 -4.63 0.25
N ARG A 32 -5.41 -3.52 -0.29
CA ARG A 32 -5.66 -3.37 -1.73
C ARG A 32 -4.38 -3.49 -2.54
N ASP A 33 -3.32 -2.81 -2.16
CA ASP A 33 -2.05 -2.82 -2.88
C ASP A 33 -1.40 -4.20 -2.84
N GLN A 34 -1.45 -4.90 -1.70
CA GLN A 34 -0.98 -6.29 -1.63
C GLN A 34 -1.74 -7.22 -2.58
N ARG A 35 -3.07 -7.10 -2.66
CA ARG A 35 -3.87 -7.90 -3.60
C ARG A 35 -3.56 -7.54 -5.05
N ASN A 36 -3.42 -6.26 -5.38
CA ASN A 36 -3.06 -5.81 -6.73
C ASN A 36 -1.67 -6.30 -7.13
N LEU A 37 -0.72 -6.29 -6.20
CA LEU A 37 0.62 -6.82 -6.43
C LEU A 37 0.58 -8.31 -6.77
N GLN A 38 -0.19 -9.11 -6.02
CA GLN A 38 -0.32 -10.55 -6.28
C GLN A 38 -0.87 -10.83 -7.68
N LEU A 39 -1.96 -10.14 -8.05
CA LEU A 39 -2.58 -10.28 -9.37
C LEU A 39 -1.64 -9.83 -10.48
N ALA A 40 -0.97 -8.68 -10.32
CA ALA A 40 -0.04 -8.17 -11.32
C ALA A 40 1.16 -9.10 -11.53
N VAL A 41 1.72 -9.66 -10.44
CA VAL A 41 2.81 -10.64 -10.53
C VAL A 41 2.36 -11.94 -11.20
N GLU A 42 1.16 -12.42 -10.90
CA GLU A 42 0.58 -13.60 -11.54
C GLU A 42 0.34 -13.37 -13.03
N ASP A 43 -0.24 -12.23 -13.41
CA ASP A 43 -0.44 -11.83 -14.80
C ASP A 43 0.90 -11.72 -15.54
N CYS A 44 1.92 -11.10 -14.94
CA CYS A 44 3.26 -11.04 -15.53
C CYS A 44 3.83 -12.45 -15.79
N LYS A 45 3.60 -13.41 -14.88
CA LYS A 45 4.05 -14.79 -15.04
C LYS A 45 3.30 -15.55 -16.13
N ASN A 46 2.02 -15.25 -16.30
CA ASN A 46 1.17 -15.90 -17.30
C ASN A 46 1.34 -15.30 -18.70
N LEU A 47 1.60 -13.99 -18.79
CA LEU A 47 1.73 -13.26 -20.06
C LEU A 47 3.12 -13.37 -20.68
N PHE A 48 4.17 -13.36 -19.86
CA PHE A 48 5.56 -13.35 -20.33
C PHE A 48 6.26 -14.68 -20.02
N VAL A 49 6.97 -15.20 -21.01
CA VAL A 49 7.88 -16.33 -20.83
C VAL A 49 9.01 -15.89 -19.89
N GLN A 50 9.51 -16.82 -19.06
CA GLN A 50 10.64 -16.56 -18.17
C GLN A 50 11.80 -15.89 -18.92
N GLY A 51 12.18 -14.69 -18.48
CA GLY A 51 13.16 -13.85 -19.14
C GLY A 51 13.00 -12.37 -18.76
N THR A 52 13.71 -11.50 -19.45
CA THR A 52 13.83 -10.08 -19.11
C THR A 52 12.50 -9.34 -19.11
N GLU A 53 11.56 -9.68 -20.02
CA GLU A 53 10.24 -9.04 -20.07
C GLU A 53 9.38 -9.38 -18.83
N GLN A 54 9.44 -10.63 -18.37
CA GLN A 54 8.77 -11.05 -17.14
C GLN A 54 9.37 -10.33 -15.93
N GLU A 55 10.69 -10.22 -15.86
CA GLU A 55 11.37 -9.50 -14.78
C GLU A 55 11.03 -8.01 -14.77
N GLU A 56 11.02 -7.36 -15.93
CA GLU A 56 10.64 -5.94 -16.04
C GLU A 56 9.18 -5.73 -15.61
N CYS A 57 8.28 -6.62 -16.04
CA CYS A 57 6.87 -6.56 -15.66
C CYS A 57 6.68 -6.69 -14.14
N ILE A 58 7.35 -7.66 -13.51
CA ILE A 58 7.28 -7.85 -12.05
C ILE A 58 7.92 -6.66 -11.33
N THR A 59 9.01 -6.11 -11.85
CA THR A 59 9.67 -4.92 -11.28
C THR A 59 8.75 -3.71 -11.29
N LYS A 60 8.06 -3.44 -12.41
CA LYS A 60 7.06 -2.36 -12.50
C LYS A 60 5.87 -2.57 -11.56
N SER A 61 5.43 -3.81 -11.43
CA SER A 61 4.33 -4.18 -10.52
C SER A 61 4.71 -3.94 -9.06
N LEU A 62 5.95 -4.30 -8.68
CA LEU A 62 6.50 -3.99 -7.36
C LEU A 62 6.68 -2.50 -7.16
N ASP A 63 7.08 -1.73 -8.16
CA ASP A 63 7.20 -0.27 -8.04
C ASP A 63 5.87 0.42 -7.77
N ALA A 64 4.79 -0.07 -8.39
CA ALA A 64 3.44 0.47 -8.24
C ALA A 64 2.73 0.04 -6.95
N PHE A 65 2.86 -1.23 -6.55
CA PHE A 65 2.04 -1.83 -5.48
C PHE A 65 2.85 -2.47 -4.34
N GLY A 66 4.16 -2.63 -4.53
CA GLY A 66 5.04 -3.25 -3.55
C GLY A 66 5.46 -2.30 -2.44
N THR A 67 5.65 -2.88 -1.25
CA THR A 67 6.26 -2.17 -0.13
C THR A 67 7.77 -2.00 -0.33
N ASP A 68 8.38 -1.02 0.34
CA ASP A 68 9.84 -0.80 0.27
C ASP A 68 10.65 -2.06 0.64
N TYR A 69 10.15 -2.85 1.59
CA TYR A 69 10.74 -4.13 1.95
C TYR A 69 10.73 -5.13 0.78
N GLN A 70 9.59 -5.28 0.08
CA GLN A 70 9.46 -6.19 -1.05
C GLN A 70 10.29 -5.74 -2.25
N LYS A 71 10.38 -4.42 -2.50
CA LYS A 71 11.28 -3.85 -3.51
C LYS A 71 12.73 -4.18 -3.21
N ALA A 72 13.16 -3.99 -1.95
CA ALA A 72 14.52 -4.32 -1.53
C ALA A 72 14.81 -5.82 -1.65
N GLN A 73 13.87 -6.71 -1.30
CA GLN A 73 14.05 -8.15 -1.50
C GLN A 73 14.17 -8.52 -2.98
N TRP A 74 13.37 -7.88 -3.84
CA TRP A 74 13.40 -8.12 -5.28
C TRP A 74 14.72 -7.67 -5.92
N GLN A 75 15.21 -6.48 -5.58
CA GLN A 75 16.49 -5.94 -6.07
C GLN A 75 17.69 -6.76 -5.58
N ASN A 76 17.61 -7.35 -4.39
CA ASN A 76 18.68 -8.18 -3.84
C ASN A 76 18.50 -9.68 -4.15
N ARG A 77 17.53 -10.06 -4.99
CA ARG A 77 17.31 -11.45 -5.41
C ARG A 77 18.60 -12.09 -5.91
N ASP A 78 19.31 -11.39 -6.78
CA ASP A 78 20.47 -11.91 -7.49
C ASP A 78 21.74 -11.92 -6.62
N LEU A 79 21.67 -11.32 -5.43
CA LEU A 79 22.73 -11.30 -4.41
C LEU A 79 22.55 -12.39 -3.35
N SER A 80 21.41 -13.10 -3.35
CA SER A 80 21.15 -14.20 -2.44
C SER A 80 21.56 -15.52 -3.13
N PRO A 81 22.52 -16.29 -2.55
CA PRO A 81 23.06 -17.51 -3.16
C PRO A 81 22.05 -18.65 -3.28
#